data_AF-A0A8H3DSY0-F1
#
_entry.id   AF-A0A8H3DSY0-F1
#
_cell.length_a   1.000
_cell.length_b   1.000
_cell.length_c   1.000
_cell.angle_alpha   90.00
_cell.angle_beta   90.00
_cell.angle_gamma   90.00
#
_symmetry.space_group_name_H-M   'P 1'
#
loop_
_entity.id
_entity.type
_entity.pdbx_description
1 polymer ?
#
loop_
_entity_poly.entity_id
_entity_poly.type
_entity_poly.pdbx_seq_one_letter_code
_entity_poly.pdbx_strand_id
1 'polypeptide(L)'
;MTAYTLTVRREDEESLHKKRCLLPPDAIEKLGINTGEVIGVTAVDATRPIVLCVAWPWTQDVIQSGISLSQFSAKALNLGDGAQAQVWKNSLEGQIRRTSRVSLKPLESLPASAEKRRDWLKLLARETLIDLKYVIQGQVLTVTFEGHPRLFQIVEFDPKSQPEKLGEGIAGLSITQSIDWRSVIQSAAEVDWDTRVDVADEHETKPPIAAPVGSPYSMVGGLDKQIAVVRDLIEIPLTHPGLFHQFGLKLPKGILLYGPPGTGKTHLARAIARSTHASLLAISGAELASAFHGETEARLRAVFADARKQSPCIIVLDEVDAMCPRREDGGSGGVEARVVATLLTELDGIDAGGANDEPPRIVVVATTNRPNAIDPALRRPGRFDREIEI
;
A
#
# COMPACT_ATOMS: atom_id res chain seq x y z
N MET A 1 10.46 -23.30 8.85
CA MET A 1 10.38 -24.15 7.65
C MET A 1 11.66 -24.03 6.84
N THR A 2 12.28 -25.16 6.53
CA THR A 2 13.50 -25.30 5.73
C THR A 2 13.19 -24.97 4.26
N ALA A 3 13.83 -23.94 3.72
CA ALA A 3 13.81 -23.66 2.28
C ALA A 3 14.90 -24.50 1.61
N TYR A 4 14.57 -25.22 0.55
CA TYR A 4 15.52 -26.04 -0.22
C TYR A 4 15.83 -25.34 -1.53
N THR A 5 17.11 -25.15 -1.82
CA THR A 5 17.55 -24.49 -3.06
C THR A 5 17.79 -25.54 -4.14
N LEU A 6 17.15 -25.36 -5.29
CA LEU A 6 17.22 -26.25 -6.45
C LEU A 6 17.57 -25.46 -7.71
N THR A 7 18.22 -26.14 -8.65
CA THR A 7 18.55 -25.53 -9.96
C THR A 7 17.36 -25.68 -10.90
N VAL A 8 16.86 -24.59 -11.46
CA VAL A 8 15.71 -24.58 -12.35
C VAL A 8 16.09 -25.16 -13.70
N ARG A 9 15.27 -26.10 -14.16
CA ARG A 9 15.22 -26.56 -15.53
C ARG A 9 13.82 -26.28 -16.08
N ARG A 10 13.76 -25.61 -17.23
CA ARG A 10 12.52 -25.29 -17.91
C ARG A 10 12.09 -26.50 -18.74
N GLU A 11 10.81 -26.83 -18.62
CA GLU A 11 10.20 -27.85 -19.46
C GLU A 11 9.93 -27.32 -20.88
N ASP A 12 10.07 -28.20 -21.89
CA ASP A 12 9.73 -27.91 -23.28
C ASP A 12 8.23 -27.61 -23.45
N GLU A 13 7.89 -26.79 -24.45
CA GLU A 13 6.53 -26.26 -24.70
C GLU A 13 5.44 -27.33 -24.89
N GLU A 14 5.83 -28.57 -25.25
CA GLU A 14 4.91 -29.68 -25.52
C GLU A 14 4.63 -30.58 -24.28
N SER A 15 5.20 -30.25 -23.13
CA SER A 15 5.03 -31.06 -21.91
C SER A 15 3.58 -31.06 -21.38
N LEU A 16 3.02 -32.26 -21.15
CA LEU A 16 1.68 -32.48 -20.58
C LEU A 16 1.55 -32.08 -19.09
N HIS A 17 2.62 -31.56 -18.48
CA HIS A 17 2.74 -31.37 -17.03
C HIS A 17 2.72 -29.89 -16.60
N LYS A 18 2.03 -29.03 -17.37
CA LYS A 18 1.90 -27.57 -17.17
C LYS A 18 1.61 -27.10 -15.75
N LYS A 19 0.91 -27.93 -14.95
CA LYS A 19 0.43 -27.65 -13.57
C LYS A 19 1.33 -28.20 -12.46
N ARG A 20 2.31 -29.04 -12.81
CA ARG A 20 3.13 -29.78 -11.86
C ARG A 20 4.52 -29.17 -11.79
N CYS A 21 5.05 -29.13 -10.58
CA CYS A 21 6.46 -28.88 -10.38
C CYS A 21 7.10 -30.19 -10.00
N LEU A 22 8.04 -30.64 -10.84
CA LEU A 22 8.69 -31.91 -10.63
C LEU A 22 9.93 -31.71 -9.77
N LEU A 23 9.94 -32.41 -8.65
CA LEU A 23 10.99 -32.37 -7.65
C LEU A 23 11.71 -33.72 -7.57
N PRO A 24 13.01 -33.73 -7.26
CA PRO A 24 13.73 -34.97 -7.00
C PRO A 24 13.18 -35.60 -5.70
N PRO A 25 13.09 -36.94 -5.61
CA PRO A 25 12.60 -37.63 -4.43
C PRO A 25 13.31 -37.19 -3.13
N ASP A 26 14.63 -36.96 -3.20
CA ASP A 26 15.44 -36.48 -2.08
C ASP A 26 14.99 -35.11 -1.54
N ALA A 27 14.53 -34.20 -2.42
CA ALA A 27 14.03 -32.90 -1.99
C ALA A 27 12.64 -33.01 -1.36
N ILE A 28 11.78 -33.91 -1.89
CA ILE A 28 10.44 -34.17 -1.33
C ILE A 28 10.57 -34.73 0.09
N GLU A 29 11.46 -35.69 0.31
CA GLU A 29 11.73 -36.28 1.62
C GLU A 29 12.30 -35.26 2.61
N LYS A 30 13.29 -34.46 2.19
CA LYS A 30 13.90 -33.41 3.03
C LYS A 30 12.93 -32.27 3.38
N LEU A 31 12.02 -31.93 2.48
CA LEU A 31 10.99 -30.90 2.71
C LEU A 31 9.79 -31.44 3.51
N GLY A 32 9.65 -32.77 3.66
CA GLY A 32 8.52 -33.41 4.33
C GLY A 32 7.19 -33.16 3.61
N ILE A 33 7.20 -33.18 2.28
CA ILE A 33 6.07 -32.87 1.41
C ILE A 33 5.50 -34.17 0.84
N ASN A 34 4.17 -34.29 0.72
CA ASN A 34 3.55 -35.42 0.03
C ASN A 34 3.37 -35.12 -1.47
N THR A 35 3.39 -36.15 -2.31
CA THR A 35 3.05 -36.02 -3.73
C THR A 35 1.64 -35.43 -3.87
N GLY A 36 1.52 -34.34 -4.64
CA GLY A 36 0.26 -33.64 -4.84
C GLY A 36 0.01 -32.47 -3.87
N GLU A 37 0.89 -32.22 -2.90
CA GLU A 37 0.82 -31.03 -2.05
C GLU A 37 1.21 -29.76 -2.81
N VAL A 38 0.65 -28.62 -2.39
CA VAL A 38 1.00 -27.31 -2.94
C VAL A 38 2.29 -26.83 -2.30
N ILE A 39 3.19 -26.28 -3.11
CA ILE A 39 4.49 -25.76 -2.69
C ILE A 39 4.66 -24.32 -3.17
N GLY A 40 5.44 -23.54 -2.44
CA GLY A 40 5.87 -22.21 -2.86
C GLY A 40 7.24 -22.28 -3.52
N VAL A 41 7.38 -21.57 -4.63
CA VAL A 41 8.65 -21.43 -5.37
C VAL A 41 8.95 -19.95 -5.58
N THR A 42 10.19 -19.53 -5.30
CA THR A 42 10.70 -18.19 -5.61
C THR A 42 12.14 -18.26 -6.13
N ALA A 43 12.59 -17.17 -6.75
CA ALA A 43 14.00 -16.97 -7.06
C ALA A 43 14.83 -16.82 -5.76
N VAL A 44 16.08 -17.29 -5.76
CA VAL A 44 17.00 -17.11 -4.61
C VAL A 44 17.22 -15.62 -4.29
N ASP A 45 17.20 -14.76 -5.30
CA ASP A 45 17.16 -13.30 -5.15
C ASP A 45 15.74 -12.89 -4.73
N ALA A 46 15.51 -12.85 -3.42
CA ALA A 46 14.22 -12.74 -2.73
C ALA A 46 13.41 -11.45 -2.98
N THR A 47 13.61 -10.75 -4.09
CA THR A 47 12.90 -9.52 -4.49
C THR A 47 11.84 -9.75 -5.59
N ARG A 48 11.57 -11.01 -5.95
CA ARG A 48 10.80 -11.42 -7.14
C ARG A 48 9.52 -12.19 -6.80
N PRO A 49 8.55 -12.27 -7.74
CA PRO A 49 7.24 -12.89 -7.51
C PRO A 49 7.35 -14.33 -7.02
N ILE A 50 6.33 -14.79 -6.29
CA ILE A 50 6.21 -16.15 -5.79
C ILE A 50 5.18 -16.88 -6.67
N VAL A 51 5.45 -18.15 -6.98
CA VAL A 51 4.50 -19.03 -7.68
C VAL A 51 4.15 -20.20 -6.78
N LEU A 52 2.87 -20.52 -6.70
CA LEU A 52 2.37 -21.75 -6.09
C LEU A 52 2.23 -22.82 -7.17
N CYS A 53 2.73 -24.03 -6.90
CA CYS A 53 2.62 -25.15 -7.82
C CYS A 53 2.39 -26.46 -7.06
N VAL A 54 2.01 -27.52 -7.76
CA VAL A 54 1.77 -28.84 -7.15
C VAL A 54 3.04 -29.67 -7.23
N ALA A 55 3.56 -30.11 -6.08
CA ALA A 55 4.72 -31.00 -6.00
C ALA A 55 4.42 -32.36 -6.63
N TRP A 56 5.30 -32.82 -7.50
CA TRP A 56 5.22 -34.14 -8.11
C TRP A 56 6.63 -34.76 -8.18
N PRO A 57 6.80 -36.06 -7.90
CA PRO A 57 8.10 -36.71 -7.99
C PRO A 57 8.53 -36.90 -9.44
N TRP A 58 9.80 -36.62 -9.73
CA TRP A 58 10.42 -36.93 -11.02
C TRP A 58 10.96 -38.37 -11.02
N THR A 59 10.71 -39.14 -12.09
CA THR A 59 11.00 -40.59 -12.18
C THR A 59 12.07 -41.00 -13.21
N GLN A 60 12.67 -40.07 -13.95
CA GLN A 60 13.72 -40.38 -14.93
C GLN A 60 15.11 -39.89 -14.50
N ASP A 61 16.14 -40.69 -14.77
CA ASP A 61 17.52 -40.50 -14.30
C ASP A 61 18.17 -39.14 -14.66
N VAL A 62 19.09 -38.70 -13.78
CA VAL A 62 20.23 -37.77 -14.00
C VAL A 62 20.17 -36.34 -13.42
N ILE A 63 19.23 -35.89 -12.57
CA ILE A 63 19.46 -34.63 -11.81
C ILE A 63 19.03 -34.73 -10.35
N GLN A 64 20.00 -34.99 -9.46
CA GLN A 64 19.80 -35.03 -8.00
C GLN A 64 19.49 -33.67 -7.36
N SER A 65 19.63 -32.55 -8.10
CA SER A 65 19.58 -31.19 -7.54
C SER A 65 18.76 -30.17 -8.35
N GLY A 66 17.89 -30.63 -9.27
CA GLY A 66 17.14 -29.78 -10.19
C GLY A 66 15.63 -29.76 -9.92
N ILE A 67 14.97 -28.63 -10.15
CA ILE A 67 13.52 -28.46 -10.14
C ILE A 67 13.03 -28.25 -11.57
N SER A 68 12.05 -29.04 -12.01
CA SER A 68 11.38 -28.78 -13.29
C SER A 68 10.21 -27.83 -13.06
N LEU A 69 10.22 -26.70 -13.76
CA LEU A 69 9.12 -25.74 -13.77
C LEU A 69 8.52 -25.66 -15.17
N SER A 70 7.19 -25.52 -15.22
CA SER A 70 6.51 -25.22 -16.47
C SER A 70 7.01 -23.89 -17.04
N GLN A 71 6.93 -23.77 -18.36
CA GLN A 71 7.34 -22.57 -19.09
C GLN A 71 6.75 -21.27 -18.51
N PHE A 72 5.50 -21.35 -18.04
CA PHE A 72 4.74 -20.25 -17.46
C PHE A 72 5.23 -19.90 -16.05
N SER A 73 5.43 -20.89 -15.18
CA SER A 73 5.95 -20.67 -13.83
C SER A 73 7.37 -20.13 -13.86
N ALA A 74 8.22 -20.64 -14.75
CA ALA A 74 9.59 -20.14 -14.95
C ALA A 74 9.58 -18.69 -15.46
N LYS A 75 8.73 -18.35 -16.44
CA LYS A 75 8.56 -16.96 -16.92
C LYS A 75 8.01 -16.03 -15.85
N ALA A 76 7.03 -16.46 -15.07
CA ALA A 76 6.44 -15.67 -13.98
C ALA A 76 7.49 -15.32 -12.92
N LEU A 77 8.38 -16.27 -12.58
CA LEU A 77 9.50 -16.05 -11.67
C LEU A 77 10.70 -15.33 -12.32
N ASN A 78 10.64 -15.08 -13.63
CA ASN A 78 11.75 -14.59 -14.45
C ASN A 78 13.03 -15.42 -14.25
N LEU A 79 12.88 -16.75 -14.23
CA LEU A 79 13.96 -17.72 -14.05
C LEU A 79 14.28 -18.36 -15.40
N GLY A 80 15.57 -18.31 -15.77
CA GLY A 80 16.13 -19.03 -16.92
C GLY A 80 16.63 -20.42 -16.54
N ASP A 81 16.98 -21.22 -17.53
CA ASP A 81 17.64 -22.51 -17.31
C ASP A 81 18.96 -22.33 -16.54
N GLY A 82 19.14 -23.13 -15.49
CA GLY A 82 20.32 -23.06 -14.62
C GLY A 82 20.22 -22.01 -13.50
N ALA A 83 19.15 -21.23 -13.42
CA ALA A 83 18.93 -20.30 -12.31
C ALA A 83 18.62 -21.07 -11.01
N GLN A 84 18.90 -20.49 -9.84
CA GLN A 84 18.54 -21.12 -8.57
C GLN A 84 17.18 -20.63 -8.05
N ALA A 85 16.36 -21.58 -7.61
CA ALA A 85 15.08 -21.34 -6.98
C ALA A 85 15.04 -21.91 -5.57
N GLN A 86 14.36 -21.22 -4.65
CA GLN A 86 14.04 -21.73 -3.33
C GLN A 86 12.63 -22.32 -3.33
N VAL A 87 12.51 -23.50 -2.76
CA VAL A 87 11.25 -24.23 -2.58
C VAL A 87 10.98 -24.40 -1.11
N TRP A 88 9.73 -24.19 -0.69
CA TRP A 88 9.29 -24.48 0.67
C TRP A 88 7.91 -25.14 0.68
N LYS A 89 7.68 -25.91 1.72
CA LYS A 89 6.36 -26.47 2.01
C LYS A 89 5.36 -25.34 2.28
N ASN A 90 4.24 -25.36 1.56
CA ASN A 90 3.16 -24.42 1.82
C ASN A 90 2.40 -24.81 3.10
N SER A 91 2.21 -23.89 4.04
CA SER A 91 1.41 -24.11 5.26
C SER A 91 -0.07 -23.68 5.12
N LEU A 92 -0.50 -23.30 3.91
CA LEU A 92 -1.83 -22.72 3.65
C LEU A 92 -2.96 -23.77 3.53
N GLU A 93 -2.80 -24.95 4.14
CA GLU A 93 -3.86 -25.95 4.19
C GLU A 93 -5.10 -25.34 4.87
N GLY A 94 -6.20 -25.19 4.10
CA GLY A 94 -7.46 -24.58 4.54
C GLY A 94 -7.65 -23.10 4.21
N GLN A 95 -6.64 -22.39 3.72
CA GLN A 95 -6.73 -20.98 3.29
C GLN A 95 -6.84 -20.81 1.76
N ILE A 96 -6.72 -21.92 1.02
CA ILE A 96 -6.98 -21.95 -0.42
C ILE A 96 -8.49 -22.00 -0.66
N ARG A 97 -9.05 -20.98 -1.32
CA ARG A 97 -10.48 -20.93 -1.66
C ARG A 97 -10.67 -20.92 -3.17
N ARG A 98 -11.67 -21.66 -3.66
CA ARG A 98 -12.08 -21.57 -5.06
C ARG A 98 -12.60 -20.17 -5.35
N THR A 99 -12.09 -19.54 -6.40
CA THR A 99 -12.52 -18.18 -6.76
C THR A 99 -13.43 -18.13 -7.98
N SER A 100 -14.47 -17.31 -7.88
CA SER A 100 -15.40 -17.08 -9.00
C SER A 100 -14.96 -15.94 -9.91
N ARG A 101 -14.10 -15.03 -9.43
CA ARG A 101 -13.67 -13.83 -10.16
C ARG A 101 -12.26 -13.40 -9.80
N VAL A 102 -11.43 -13.16 -10.82
CA VAL A 102 -10.05 -12.64 -10.69
C VAL A 102 -9.94 -11.32 -11.43
N SER A 103 -9.41 -10.30 -10.76
CA SER A 103 -9.12 -8.99 -11.35
C SER A 103 -7.64 -8.83 -11.63
N LEU A 104 -7.31 -8.48 -12.87
CA LEU A 104 -5.95 -8.26 -13.35
C LEU A 104 -5.74 -6.79 -13.72
N LYS A 105 -4.59 -6.25 -13.32
CA LYS A 105 -4.14 -4.92 -13.71
C LYS A 105 -2.91 -5.01 -14.60
N PRO A 106 -2.90 -4.39 -15.79
CA PRO A 106 -1.69 -4.32 -16.59
C PRO A 106 -0.65 -3.46 -15.86
N LEU A 107 0.60 -3.92 -15.83
CA LEU A 107 1.74 -3.15 -15.29
C LEU A 107 2.34 -2.19 -16.33
N GLU A 108 2.08 -2.44 -17.60
CA GLU A 108 2.51 -1.61 -18.73
C GLU A 108 1.28 -1.11 -19.49
N SER A 109 1.37 0.08 -20.10
CA SER A 109 0.29 0.63 -20.90
C SER A 109 -0.10 -0.34 -22.02
N LEU A 110 -1.39 -0.68 -22.09
CA LEU A 110 -1.90 -1.55 -23.13
C LEU A 110 -1.96 -0.79 -24.48
N PRO A 111 -1.66 -1.47 -25.60
CA PRO A 111 -1.75 -0.85 -26.92
C PRO A 111 -3.22 -0.54 -27.25
N ALA A 112 -3.48 0.47 -28.10
CA ALA A 112 -4.84 0.79 -28.55
C ALA A 112 -5.55 -0.38 -29.25
N SER A 113 -4.80 -1.37 -29.76
CA SER A 113 -5.34 -2.65 -30.28
C SER A 113 -5.97 -3.52 -29.20
N ALA A 114 -5.45 -3.46 -27.96
CA ALA A 114 -5.96 -4.22 -26.83
C ALA A 114 -7.35 -3.72 -26.41
N GLU A 115 -7.66 -2.43 -26.56
CA GLU A 115 -9.02 -1.92 -26.30
C GLU A 115 -10.07 -2.50 -27.24
N LYS A 116 -9.72 -2.66 -28.52
CA LYS A 116 -10.61 -3.28 -29.52
C LYS A 116 -10.71 -4.80 -29.37
N ARG A 117 -9.75 -5.43 -28.70
CA ARG A 117 -9.62 -6.89 -28.55
C ARG A 117 -9.56 -7.33 -27.07
N ARG A 118 -10.21 -6.59 -26.16
CA ARG A 118 -10.19 -6.89 -24.72
C ARG A 118 -10.69 -8.29 -24.41
N ASP A 119 -11.67 -8.78 -25.15
CA ASP A 119 -12.21 -10.13 -24.95
C ASP A 119 -11.16 -11.22 -25.21
N TRP A 120 -10.29 -11.03 -26.22
CA TRP A 120 -9.18 -11.93 -26.50
C TRP A 120 -8.13 -11.89 -25.41
N LEU A 121 -7.83 -10.69 -24.89
CA LEU A 121 -6.91 -10.53 -23.78
C LEU A 121 -7.43 -11.22 -22.51
N LYS A 122 -8.72 -11.07 -22.19
CA LYS A 122 -9.37 -11.77 -21.07
C LYS A 122 -9.30 -13.28 -21.22
N LEU A 123 -9.51 -13.80 -22.43
CA LEU A 123 -9.43 -15.24 -22.72
C LEU A 123 -8.01 -15.77 -22.54
N LEU A 124 -7.00 -15.09 -23.09
CA LEU A 124 -5.58 -15.46 -22.96
C LEU A 124 -5.12 -15.40 -21.49
N ALA A 125 -5.50 -14.34 -20.78
CA ALA A 125 -5.20 -14.22 -19.36
C ALA A 125 -5.87 -15.34 -18.53
N ARG A 126 -7.11 -15.70 -18.86
CA ARG A 126 -7.80 -16.84 -18.22
C ARG A 126 -7.09 -18.17 -18.49
N GLU A 127 -6.65 -18.42 -19.71
CA GLU A 127 -5.87 -19.62 -20.04
C GLU A 127 -4.61 -19.71 -19.17
N THR A 128 -3.86 -18.60 -19.05
CA THR A 128 -2.66 -18.57 -18.19
C THR A 128 -2.97 -18.78 -16.70
N LEU A 129 -4.10 -18.27 -16.21
CA LEU A 129 -4.53 -18.44 -14.82
C LEU A 129 -4.97 -19.89 -14.53
N ILE A 130 -5.69 -20.53 -15.45
CA ILE A 130 -6.11 -21.94 -15.35
C ILE A 130 -4.89 -22.87 -15.36
N ASP A 131 -3.85 -22.52 -16.12
CA ASP A 131 -2.60 -23.28 -16.15
C ASP A 131 -1.82 -23.17 -14.83
N LEU A 132 -1.88 -22.02 -14.15
CA LEU A 132 -1.26 -21.86 -12.83
C LEU A 132 -2.02 -22.58 -11.71
N LYS A 133 -3.35 -22.76 -11.87
CA LYS A 133 -4.28 -23.39 -10.92
C LYS A 133 -4.42 -22.66 -9.58
N TYR A 134 -3.33 -22.22 -8.97
CA TYR A 134 -3.31 -21.48 -7.71
C TYR A 134 -2.65 -20.12 -7.92
N VAL A 135 -3.30 -19.08 -7.41
CA VAL A 135 -2.85 -17.70 -7.56
C VAL A 135 -2.88 -16.96 -6.23
N ILE A 136 -1.97 -16.00 -6.07
CA ILE A 136 -1.86 -15.16 -4.87
C ILE A 136 -2.03 -13.69 -5.19
N GLN A 137 -2.56 -12.92 -4.25
CA GLN A 137 -2.80 -11.50 -4.46
C GLN A 137 -1.45 -10.79 -4.65
N GLY A 138 -1.36 -9.89 -5.63
CA GLY A 138 -0.12 -9.21 -5.98
C GLY A 138 0.84 -10.01 -6.88
N GLN A 139 0.52 -11.28 -7.21
CA GLN A 139 1.32 -12.07 -8.16
C GLN A 139 1.37 -11.39 -9.52
N VAL A 140 2.56 -11.39 -10.13
CA VAL A 140 2.76 -10.89 -11.49
C VAL A 140 2.76 -12.06 -12.45
N LEU A 141 2.01 -11.91 -13.52
CA LEU A 141 1.77 -12.87 -14.58
C LEU A 141 2.28 -12.30 -15.89
N THR A 142 2.86 -13.16 -16.72
CA THR A 142 3.21 -12.77 -18.10
C THR A 142 2.21 -13.39 -19.05
N VAL A 143 1.41 -12.57 -19.72
CA VAL A 143 0.46 -12.99 -20.76
C VAL A 143 1.01 -12.54 -22.10
N THR A 144 1.15 -13.48 -23.04
CA THR A 144 1.62 -13.14 -24.39
C THR A 144 0.42 -12.63 -25.20
N PHE A 145 0.44 -11.36 -25.58
CA PHE A 145 -0.61 -10.72 -26.37
C PHE A 145 -0.02 -10.08 -27.63
N GLU A 146 -0.55 -10.43 -28.80
CA GLU A 146 -0.04 -9.98 -30.11
C GLU A 146 1.46 -10.28 -30.33
N GLY A 147 1.94 -11.42 -29.81
CA GLY A 147 3.34 -11.85 -29.93
C GLY A 147 4.30 -11.19 -28.94
N HIS A 148 3.81 -10.30 -28.07
CA HIS A 148 4.62 -9.64 -27.06
C HIS A 148 4.24 -10.10 -25.64
N PRO A 149 5.22 -10.42 -24.77
CA PRO A 149 4.95 -10.70 -23.38
C PRO A 149 4.50 -9.42 -22.68
N ARG A 150 3.39 -9.49 -21.95
CA ARG A 150 2.86 -8.37 -21.16
C ARG A 150 2.65 -8.77 -19.73
N LEU A 151 2.99 -7.87 -18.82
CA LEU A 151 2.93 -8.12 -17.39
C LEU A 151 1.59 -7.67 -16.82
N PHE A 152 0.94 -8.57 -16.10
CA PHE A 152 -0.31 -8.33 -15.39
C PHE A 152 -0.12 -8.64 -13.92
N GLN A 153 -0.54 -7.74 -13.04
CA GLN A 153 -0.60 -7.98 -11.62
C GLN A 153 -2.00 -8.41 -11.23
N ILE A 154 -2.10 -9.45 -10.43
CA ILE A 154 -3.34 -9.86 -9.80
C ILE A 154 -3.68 -8.88 -8.67
N VAL A 155 -4.82 -8.21 -8.76
CA VAL A 155 -5.24 -7.20 -7.77
C VAL A 155 -6.12 -7.81 -6.69
N GLU A 156 -7.10 -8.64 -7.07
CA GLU A 156 -8.12 -9.14 -6.15
C GLU A 156 -8.76 -10.43 -6.68
N PHE A 157 -9.20 -11.28 -5.75
CA PHE A 157 -10.06 -12.44 -6.00
C PHE A 157 -11.30 -12.34 -5.12
N ASP A 158 -12.49 -12.49 -5.73
CA ASP A 158 -13.82 -12.41 -5.11
C ASP A 158 -14.13 -11.17 -4.23
N PRO A 159 -15.04 -10.27 -4.68
CA PRO A 159 -15.40 -9.05 -3.94
C PRO A 159 -16.29 -9.29 -2.69
N LYS A 160 -16.61 -10.55 -2.34
CA LYS A 160 -17.47 -10.91 -1.19
C LYS A 160 -16.71 -11.40 0.04
N SER A 161 -15.41 -11.61 -0.06
CA SER A 161 -14.55 -11.73 1.13
C SER A 161 -14.09 -10.32 1.51
N GLN A 162 -14.59 -9.81 2.62
CA GLN A 162 -14.10 -8.56 3.21
C GLN A 162 -12.56 -8.55 3.23
N PRO A 163 -11.91 -7.42 2.90
CA PRO A 163 -10.48 -7.26 3.07
C PRO A 163 -10.21 -6.98 4.56
N GLU A 164 -10.36 -7.99 5.42
CA GLU A 164 -9.84 -7.86 6.79
C GLU A 164 -8.31 -8.01 6.74
N LYS A 165 -7.64 -6.85 6.83
CA LYS A 165 -6.23 -6.67 7.23
C LYS A 165 -5.16 -7.16 6.24
N LEU A 166 -5.04 -6.56 5.05
CA LEU A 166 -4.04 -7.00 4.07
C LEU A 166 -3.33 -5.90 3.27
N GLY A 167 -3.59 -4.62 3.55
CA GLY A 167 -3.00 -3.49 2.82
C GLY A 167 -1.61 -3.04 3.31
N GLU A 168 -1.16 -3.47 4.48
CA GLU A 168 0.06 -2.93 5.11
C GLU A 168 1.36 -3.66 4.72
N GLY A 169 1.28 -4.89 4.17
CA GLY A 169 2.46 -5.74 4.00
C GLY A 169 3.22 -5.61 2.68
N ILE A 170 2.61 -5.04 1.62
CA ILE A 170 3.18 -5.14 0.26
C ILE A 170 3.60 -3.77 -0.30
N ALA A 171 3.07 -2.66 0.23
CA ALA A 171 3.40 -1.30 -0.26
C ALA A 171 4.72 -0.73 0.30
N GLY A 172 5.46 -1.49 1.12
CA GLY A 172 6.64 -1.01 1.87
C GLY A 172 7.92 -1.82 1.71
N LEU A 173 8.00 -2.75 0.75
CA LEU A 173 9.21 -3.57 0.57
C LEU A 173 10.32 -2.77 -0.11
N SER A 174 11.09 -2.05 0.71
CA SER A 174 12.42 -1.56 0.33
C SER A 174 13.33 -2.75 -0.02
N ILE A 175 14.14 -2.58 -1.07
CA ILE A 175 14.94 -3.61 -1.76
C ILE A 175 16.12 -4.15 -0.93
N THR A 176 16.06 -4.17 0.41
CA THR A 176 17.30 -4.41 1.19
C THR A 176 17.20 -5.28 2.44
N GLN A 177 16.10 -5.99 2.71
CA GLN A 177 16.08 -6.95 3.82
C GLN A 177 15.35 -8.25 3.43
N SER A 178 15.91 -9.38 3.89
CA SER A 178 15.39 -10.73 3.66
C SER A 178 13.93 -10.83 4.12
N ILE A 179 13.03 -10.95 3.16
CA ILE A 179 11.58 -11.04 3.42
C ILE A 179 11.30 -12.45 3.94
N ASP A 180 10.74 -12.57 5.16
CA ASP A 180 10.20 -13.85 5.64
C ASP A 180 8.81 -14.04 5.01
N TRP A 181 8.79 -14.72 3.87
CA TRP A 181 7.64 -14.89 2.97
C TRP A 181 6.41 -15.53 3.65
N ARG A 182 6.56 -16.08 4.86
CA ARG A 182 5.48 -16.61 5.71
C ARG A 182 4.40 -15.58 6.03
N SER A 183 4.74 -14.29 6.09
CA SER A 183 3.78 -13.22 6.41
C SER A 183 3.12 -12.57 5.18
N VAL A 184 3.60 -12.90 3.98
CA VAL A 184 3.17 -12.26 2.71
C VAL A 184 2.01 -13.02 2.08
N ILE A 185 2.01 -14.37 2.15
CA ILE A 185 0.92 -15.17 1.59
C ILE A 185 -0.13 -15.39 2.68
N GLN A 186 -1.17 -14.57 2.69
CA GLN A 186 -2.27 -14.67 3.67
C GLN A 186 -3.52 -15.34 3.10
N SER A 187 -3.62 -15.43 1.77
CA SER A 187 -4.67 -16.15 1.08
C SER A 187 -4.19 -16.57 -0.32
N ALA A 188 -4.71 -17.70 -0.80
CA ALA A 188 -4.48 -18.18 -2.15
C ALA A 188 -5.82 -18.59 -2.77
N ALA A 189 -5.99 -18.33 -4.05
CA ALA A 189 -7.21 -18.66 -4.77
C ALA A 189 -6.96 -19.82 -5.75
N GLU A 190 -7.86 -20.80 -5.76
CA GLU A 190 -7.90 -21.84 -6.78
C GLU A 190 -8.73 -21.34 -7.96
N VAL A 191 -8.11 -21.31 -9.14
CA VAL A 191 -8.72 -20.91 -10.41
C VAL A 191 -9.17 -22.14 -11.16
N ASP A 192 -10.42 -22.10 -11.63
CA ASP A 192 -11.01 -23.16 -12.45
C ASP A 192 -11.68 -22.54 -13.69
N TRP A 193 -12.21 -23.37 -14.59
CA TRP A 193 -12.77 -22.93 -15.87
C TRP A 193 -13.98 -22.00 -15.75
N ASP A 194 -14.66 -22.01 -14.60
CA ASP A 194 -15.79 -21.15 -14.27
C ASP A 194 -15.37 -19.75 -13.75
N THR A 195 -14.09 -19.56 -13.45
CA THR A 195 -13.56 -18.28 -12.97
C THR A 195 -13.60 -17.22 -14.07
N ARG A 196 -14.26 -16.09 -13.78
CA ARG A 196 -14.31 -14.93 -14.67
C ARG A 196 -13.08 -14.05 -14.46
N VAL A 197 -12.46 -13.63 -15.56
CA VAL A 197 -11.29 -12.75 -15.55
C VAL A 197 -11.68 -11.38 -16.04
N ASP A 198 -11.46 -10.39 -15.20
CA ASP A 198 -11.59 -8.99 -15.57
C ASP A 198 -10.22 -8.35 -15.63
N VAL A 199 -9.98 -7.61 -16.71
CA VAL A 199 -8.81 -6.75 -16.85
C VAL A 199 -9.31 -5.35 -16.53
N ALA A 200 -8.77 -4.75 -15.47
CA ALA A 200 -9.14 -3.41 -15.04
C ALA A 200 -8.77 -2.38 -16.10
N ASP A 201 -9.68 -1.45 -16.36
CA ASP A 201 -9.45 -0.32 -17.27
C ASP A 201 -8.58 0.73 -16.57
N GLU A 202 -7.61 1.31 -17.29
CA GLU A 202 -6.77 2.42 -16.80
C GLU A 202 -7.61 3.64 -16.35
N HIS A 203 -8.90 3.71 -16.72
CA HIS A 203 -9.73 4.90 -16.58
C HIS A 203 -10.49 5.09 -15.26
N GLU A 204 -10.41 4.18 -14.27
CA GLU A 204 -11.10 4.37 -12.97
C GLU A 204 -10.19 4.42 -11.73
N THR A 205 -8.91 4.70 -11.92
CA THR A 205 -8.13 5.33 -10.85
C THR A 205 -7.47 6.57 -11.41
N LYS A 206 -7.89 7.73 -10.92
CA LYS A 206 -7.11 8.97 -11.01
C LYS A 206 -5.65 8.55 -10.80
N PRO A 207 -4.75 8.75 -11.78
CA PRO A 207 -3.42 8.16 -11.69
C PRO A 207 -2.82 8.59 -10.36
N PRO A 208 -2.27 7.67 -9.52
CA PRO A 208 -1.23 8.12 -8.64
C PRO A 208 -0.19 8.67 -9.60
N ILE A 209 -0.09 10.01 -9.67
CA ILE A 209 1.03 10.72 -10.28
C ILE A 209 2.23 9.88 -9.92
N ALA A 210 2.90 9.31 -10.94
CA ALA A 210 4.04 8.42 -10.77
C ALA A 210 4.81 8.93 -9.55
N ALA A 211 4.81 8.15 -8.47
CA ALA A 211 5.57 8.54 -7.29
C ALA A 211 6.97 8.80 -7.85
N PRO A 212 7.49 10.03 -7.73
CA PRO A 212 8.83 10.30 -8.19
C PRO A 212 9.73 9.22 -7.60
N VAL A 213 10.65 8.71 -8.40
CA VAL A 213 11.72 7.86 -7.91
C VAL A 213 12.57 8.74 -6.99
N GLY A 214 12.18 8.80 -5.71
CA GLY A 214 12.68 9.75 -4.73
C GLY A 214 11.70 9.91 -3.57
N SER A 215 12.22 10.13 -2.36
CA SER A 215 11.40 10.48 -1.19
C SER A 215 10.56 11.73 -1.51
N PRO A 216 9.27 11.82 -1.12
CA PRO A 216 8.46 13.03 -1.33
C PRO A 216 9.11 14.32 -0.82
N TYR A 217 10.00 14.20 0.16
CA TYR A 217 10.82 15.29 0.69
C TYR A 217 11.86 15.81 -0.31
N SER A 218 12.37 14.97 -1.22
CA SER A 218 13.36 15.36 -2.25
C SER A 218 12.81 16.37 -3.27
N MET A 219 11.49 16.53 -3.35
CA MET A 219 10.84 17.55 -4.18
C MET A 219 10.85 18.94 -3.52
N VAL A 220 11.19 19.04 -2.24
CA VAL A 220 11.20 20.29 -1.49
C VAL A 220 12.66 20.75 -1.32
N GLY A 221 13.08 21.72 -2.13
CA GLY A 221 14.45 22.24 -2.11
C GLY A 221 14.70 23.24 -0.98
N GLY A 222 15.89 23.17 -0.35
CA GLY A 222 16.39 24.21 0.56
C GLY A 222 15.83 24.20 1.99
N LEU A 223 15.01 23.19 2.34
CA LEU A 223 14.35 23.08 3.64
C LEU A 223 14.78 21.85 4.45
N ASP A 224 15.99 21.33 4.21
CA ASP A 224 16.48 20.07 4.80
C ASP A 224 16.41 20.06 6.35
N LYS A 225 16.70 21.21 6.98
CA LYS A 225 16.64 21.36 8.44
C LYS A 225 15.21 21.28 8.95
N GLN A 226 14.29 22.00 8.32
CA GLN A 226 12.87 22.00 8.67
C GLN A 226 12.26 20.63 8.41
N ILE A 227 12.60 20.00 7.28
CA ILE A 227 12.16 18.66 6.93
C ILE A 227 12.58 17.65 8.00
N ALA A 228 13.83 17.68 8.45
CA ALA A 228 14.32 16.79 9.51
C ALA A 228 13.50 16.94 10.81
N VAL A 229 13.26 18.18 11.24
CA VAL A 229 12.47 18.46 12.45
C VAL A 229 11.02 17.98 12.30
N VAL A 230 10.37 18.27 11.16
CA VAL A 230 8.99 17.84 10.93
C VAL A 230 8.91 16.31 10.84
N ARG A 231 9.89 15.69 10.20
CA ARG A 231 9.99 14.24 10.09
C ARG A 231 10.05 13.59 11.47
N ASP A 232 10.92 14.06 12.36
CA ASP A 232 11.03 13.54 13.72
C ASP A 232 9.73 13.74 14.51
N LEU A 233 9.11 14.93 14.39
CA LEU A 233 7.87 15.28 15.08
C LEU A 233 6.65 14.48 14.61
N ILE A 234 6.68 13.87 13.43
CA ILE A 234 5.55 13.14 12.86
C ILE A 234 5.83 11.63 12.81
N GLU A 235 6.99 11.21 12.32
CA GLU A 235 7.35 9.78 12.21
C GLU A 235 7.47 9.12 13.57
N ILE A 236 8.13 9.75 14.56
CA ILE A 236 8.39 9.12 15.87
C ILE A 236 7.08 8.87 16.64
N PRO A 237 6.13 9.83 16.74
CA PRO A 237 4.80 9.59 17.32
C PRO A 237 4.01 8.46 16.67
N LEU A 238 4.05 8.38 15.34
CA LEU A 238 3.23 7.42 14.59
C LEU A 238 3.82 6.00 14.61
N THR A 239 5.14 5.89 14.54
CA THR A 239 5.85 4.59 14.49
C THR A 239 6.14 4.00 15.86
N HIS A 240 6.46 4.83 16.87
CA HIS A 240 6.90 4.38 18.19
C HIS A 240 6.12 5.06 19.35
N PRO A 241 4.78 4.92 19.42
CA PRO A 241 3.98 5.55 20.47
C PRO A 241 4.35 5.06 21.88
N GLY A 242 4.80 3.80 22.01
CA GLY A 242 5.22 3.21 23.29
C GLY A 242 6.37 3.94 23.97
N LEU A 243 7.25 4.61 23.22
CA LEU A 243 8.33 5.43 23.78
C LEU A 243 7.76 6.61 24.58
N PHE A 244 6.76 7.31 24.04
CA PHE A 244 6.14 8.45 24.73
C PHE A 244 5.45 8.03 26.02
N HIS A 245 4.78 6.88 26.02
CA HIS A 245 4.11 6.35 27.20
C HIS A 245 5.13 5.95 28.29
N GLN A 246 6.26 5.33 27.92
CA GLN A 246 7.32 4.98 28.87
C GLN A 246 7.96 6.20 29.54
N PHE A 247 8.11 7.31 28.80
CA PHE A 247 8.66 8.55 29.32
C PHE A 247 7.61 9.51 29.92
N GLY A 248 6.32 9.15 29.93
CA GLY A 248 5.23 10.00 30.42
C GLY A 248 5.05 11.29 29.61
N LEU A 249 5.49 11.30 28.35
CA LEU A 249 5.42 12.45 27.46
C LEU A 249 4.11 12.43 26.67
N LYS A 250 3.49 13.59 26.49
CA LYS A 250 2.34 13.74 25.60
C LYS A 250 2.83 13.83 24.15
N LEU A 251 2.11 13.16 23.25
CA LEU A 251 2.37 13.24 21.82
C LEU A 251 2.05 14.66 21.31
N PRO A 252 2.87 15.21 20.39
CA PRO A 252 2.56 16.49 19.76
C PRO A 252 1.28 16.34 18.93
N LYS A 253 0.29 17.20 19.18
CA LYS A 253 -1.02 17.10 18.52
C LYS A 253 -1.07 17.89 17.23
N GLY A 254 -0.40 19.04 17.22
CA GLY A 254 -0.46 19.97 16.11
C GLY A 254 0.87 20.66 15.82
N ILE A 255 1.15 20.80 14.54
CA ILE A 255 2.33 21.49 13.99
C ILE A 255 1.83 22.62 13.11
N LEU A 256 2.33 23.84 13.35
CA LEU A 256 2.04 25.03 12.55
C LEU A 256 3.26 25.41 11.70
N LEU A 257 3.13 25.33 10.39
CA LEU A 257 4.11 25.77 9.41
C LEU A 257 3.80 27.22 9.01
N TYR A 258 4.72 28.16 9.28
CA TYR A 258 4.51 29.57 8.98
C TYR A 258 5.69 30.21 8.25
N GLY A 259 5.44 31.29 7.51
CA GLY A 259 6.48 32.09 6.86
C GLY A 259 5.94 32.91 5.68
N PRO A 260 6.81 33.54 4.87
CA PRO A 260 6.41 34.33 3.71
C PRO A 260 5.69 33.51 2.63
N PRO A 261 4.76 34.07 1.85
CA PRO A 261 4.17 33.35 0.72
C PRO A 261 5.25 32.92 -0.28
N GLY A 262 5.09 31.74 -0.88
CA GLY A 262 6.02 31.23 -1.89
C GLY A 262 7.21 30.41 -1.37
N THR A 263 7.35 30.18 -0.06
CA THR A 263 8.42 29.32 0.50
C THR A 263 8.10 27.82 0.49
N GLY A 264 7.02 27.40 -0.20
CA GLY A 264 6.71 25.98 -0.37
C GLY A 264 6.03 25.29 0.84
N LYS A 265 5.49 26.04 1.81
CA LYS A 265 4.74 25.50 2.97
C LYS A 265 3.68 24.45 2.60
N THR A 266 2.80 24.79 1.67
CA THR A 266 1.75 23.88 1.17
C THR A 266 2.35 22.64 0.50
N HIS A 267 3.45 22.81 -0.25
CA HIS A 267 4.17 21.69 -0.87
C HIS A 267 4.81 20.78 0.17
N LEU A 268 5.42 21.34 1.22
CA LEU A 268 5.98 20.57 2.32
C LEU A 268 4.90 19.80 3.08
N ALA A 269 3.78 20.45 3.42
CA ALA A 269 2.65 19.80 4.09
C ALA A 269 2.12 18.60 3.29
N ARG A 270 2.00 18.76 1.96
CA ARG A 270 1.61 17.66 1.04
C ARG A 270 2.70 16.59 0.87
N ALA A 271 3.97 16.95 0.96
CA ALA A 271 5.08 16.01 0.88
C ALA A 271 5.14 15.11 2.13
N ILE A 272 5.01 15.71 3.32
CA ILE A 272 4.91 15.02 4.62
C ILE A 272 3.77 14.00 4.58
N ALA A 273 2.61 14.48 4.16
CA ALA A 273 1.40 13.68 4.02
C ALA A 273 1.55 12.46 3.11
N ARG A 274 2.44 12.53 2.10
CA ARG A 274 2.71 11.42 1.17
C ARG A 274 3.83 10.50 1.63
N SER A 275 4.74 10.97 2.47
CA SER A 275 5.90 10.19 2.93
C SER A 275 5.57 9.30 4.11
N THR A 276 4.63 9.72 4.97
CA THR A 276 4.18 8.93 6.10
C THR A 276 3.18 7.87 5.64
N HIS A 277 3.39 6.61 6.01
CA HIS A 277 2.47 5.48 5.77
C HIS A 277 1.16 5.56 6.59
N ALA A 278 0.70 6.77 6.90
CA ALA A 278 -0.53 7.05 7.65
C ALA A 278 -1.64 7.51 6.70
N SER A 279 -2.89 7.35 7.14
CA SER A 279 -4.04 7.88 6.40
C SER A 279 -3.93 9.40 6.28
N LEU A 280 -4.31 9.97 5.13
CA LEU A 280 -4.17 11.39 4.87
C LEU A 280 -5.53 12.04 4.60
N LEU A 281 -5.86 13.07 5.36
CA LEU A 281 -7.02 13.93 5.12
C LEU A 281 -6.56 15.38 4.97
N ALA A 282 -6.68 15.92 3.76
CA ALA A 282 -6.30 17.30 3.47
C ALA A 282 -7.54 18.18 3.31
N ILE A 283 -7.54 19.34 3.97
CA ILE A 283 -8.56 20.38 3.85
C ILE A 283 -7.86 21.71 3.55
N SER A 284 -8.38 22.44 2.56
CA SER A 284 -7.97 23.82 2.31
C SER A 284 -8.92 24.80 3.01
N GLY A 285 -8.38 25.84 3.62
CA GLY A 285 -9.14 26.89 4.26
C GLY A 285 -10.02 27.68 3.29
N ALA A 286 -9.59 27.85 2.05
CA ALA A 286 -10.39 28.44 0.98
C ALA A 286 -11.63 27.60 0.64
N GLU A 287 -11.51 26.26 0.63
CA GLU A 287 -12.66 25.38 0.40
C GLU A 287 -13.72 25.54 1.50
N LEU A 288 -13.28 25.65 2.75
CA LEU A 288 -14.17 25.78 3.91
C LEU A 288 -14.80 27.17 4.03
N ALA A 289 -14.11 28.24 3.61
CA ALA A 289 -14.64 29.60 3.58
C ALA A 289 -15.77 29.77 2.53
N SER A 290 -15.76 28.96 1.47
CA SER A 290 -16.73 29.04 0.37
C SER A 290 -18.05 28.28 0.61
N ALA A 291 -18.12 27.43 1.64
CA ALA A 291 -19.28 26.58 1.93
C ALA A 291 -20.45 27.36 2.58
N PHE A 292 -21.69 26.96 2.25
CA PHE A 292 -22.92 27.57 2.75
C PHE A 292 -23.08 27.36 4.27
N HIS A 293 -23.83 28.26 4.93
CA HIS A 293 -24.01 28.33 6.39
C HIS A 293 -24.17 26.95 7.07
N GLY A 294 -23.26 26.60 7.97
CA GLY A 294 -23.29 25.37 8.79
C GLY A 294 -22.66 24.12 8.15
N GLU A 295 -22.51 24.09 6.82
CA GLU A 295 -21.88 22.96 6.11
C GLU A 295 -20.38 22.87 6.41
N THR A 296 -19.71 24.02 6.56
CA THR A 296 -18.30 24.11 6.96
C THR A 296 -18.00 23.41 8.28
N GLU A 297 -18.85 23.63 9.29
CA GLU A 297 -18.68 23.02 10.62
C GLU A 297 -18.94 21.50 10.56
N ALA A 298 -19.99 21.09 9.86
CA ALA A 298 -20.33 19.68 9.70
C ALA A 298 -19.19 18.92 8.98
N ARG A 299 -18.62 19.52 7.92
CA ARG A 299 -17.49 18.96 7.19
C ARG A 299 -16.25 18.86 8.06
N LEU A 300 -15.96 19.86 8.90
CA LEU A 300 -14.84 19.79 9.85
C LEU A 300 -15.02 18.62 10.82
N ARG A 301 -16.20 18.50 11.45
CA ARG A 301 -16.51 17.38 12.38
C ARG A 301 -16.41 16.02 11.68
N ALA A 302 -16.89 15.93 10.44
CA ALA A 302 -16.81 14.70 9.64
C ALA A 302 -15.35 14.29 9.37
N VAL A 303 -14.48 15.24 9.00
CA VAL A 303 -13.07 14.93 8.74
C VAL A 303 -12.36 14.46 10.01
N PHE A 304 -12.59 15.09 11.16
CA PHE A 304 -12.02 14.62 12.42
C PHE A 304 -12.59 13.26 12.85
N ALA A 305 -13.88 13.00 12.62
CA ALA A 305 -14.48 11.69 12.88
C ALA A 305 -13.89 10.59 11.97
N ASP A 306 -13.64 10.89 10.70
CA ASP A 306 -13.00 9.96 9.77
C ASP A 306 -11.52 9.76 10.11
N ALA A 307 -10.82 10.80 10.55
CA ALA A 307 -9.45 10.69 11.05
C ALA A 307 -9.34 9.73 12.25
N ARG A 308 -10.30 9.80 13.18
CA ARG A 308 -10.38 8.87 14.33
C ARG A 308 -10.57 7.42 13.89
N LYS A 309 -11.41 7.16 12.87
CA LYS A 309 -11.63 5.82 12.31
C LYS A 309 -10.41 5.29 11.54
N GLN A 310 -9.66 6.17 10.91
CA GLN A 310 -8.51 5.85 10.04
C GLN A 310 -7.15 5.97 10.76
N SER A 311 -7.14 6.01 12.10
CA SER A 311 -5.92 6.09 12.91
C SER A 311 -4.96 4.91 12.63
N PRO A 312 -3.66 5.14 12.34
CA PRO A 312 -2.93 6.42 12.38
C PRO A 312 -3.24 7.34 11.19
N CYS A 313 -3.51 8.63 11.46
CA CYS A 313 -3.96 9.59 10.45
C CYS A 313 -3.29 10.97 10.60
N ILE A 314 -3.04 11.65 9.48
CA ILE A 314 -2.54 13.02 9.42
C ILE A 314 -3.60 13.91 8.78
N ILE A 315 -3.95 14.98 9.47
CA ILE A 315 -4.86 16.01 8.97
C ILE A 315 -4.02 17.20 8.50
N VAL A 316 -4.11 17.58 7.23
CA VAL A 316 -3.45 18.78 6.69
C VAL A 316 -4.47 19.90 6.54
N LEU A 317 -4.25 21.01 7.24
CA LEU A 317 -5.05 22.24 7.16
C LEU A 317 -4.24 23.31 6.43
N ASP A 318 -4.55 23.53 5.16
CA ASP A 318 -3.86 24.53 4.35
C ASP A 318 -4.53 25.90 4.50
N GLU A 319 -3.77 26.99 4.61
CA GLU A 319 -4.30 28.37 4.75
C GLU A 319 -5.23 28.56 5.95
N VAL A 320 -4.78 28.13 7.14
CA VAL A 320 -5.60 28.18 8.36
C VAL A 320 -5.97 29.62 8.76
N ASP A 321 -5.19 30.63 8.34
CA ASP A 321 -5.52 32.04 8.56
C ASP A 321 -6.78 32.51 7.82
N ALA A 322 -7.19 31.82 6.74
CA ALA A 322 -8.44 32.11 6.05
C ALA A 322 -9.68 31.61 6.84
N MET A 323 -9.52 30.54 7.63
CA MET A 323 -10.61 29.96 8.43
C MET A 323 -10.66 30.50 9.86
N CYS A 324 -9.52 30.92 10.39
CA CYS A 324 -9.37 31.21 11.81
C CYS A 324 -8.70 32.58 12.07
N PRO A 325 -9.27 33.68 11.54
CA PRO A 325 -8.74 35.01 11.78
C PRO A 325 -8.87 35.42 13.26
N ARG A 326 -8.04 36.39 13.67
CA ARG A 326 -8.13 37.03 14.98
C ARG A 326 -9.50 37.68 15.15
N ARG A 327 -10.07 37.51 16.34
CA ARG A 327 -11.38 38.06 16.72
C ARG A 327 -11.47 39.59 16.64
N GLU A 328 -10.32 40.28 16.65
CA GLU A 328 -10.22 41.75 16.71
C GLU A 328 -10.04 42.43 15.33
N ASP A 329 -9.58 41.72 14.29
CA ASP A 329 -9.16 42.31 13.00
C ASP A 329 -10.32 42.57 11.99
N GLY A 330 -11.58 42.48 12.41
CA GLY A 330 -12.71 43.16 11.77
C GLY A 330 -13.80 42.29 11.12
N GLY A 331 -15.05 42.56 11.53
CA GLY A 331 -16.07 43.06 10.59
C GLY A 331 -17.13 42.12 10.00
N SER A 332 -16.96 40.80 9.90
CA SER A 332 -17.96 39.97 9.20
C SER A 332 -18.18 38.59 9.81
N GLY A 333 -19.40 38.36 10.32
CA GLY A 333 -20.02 37.05 10.43
C GLY A 333 -19.67 36.21 11.66
N GLY A 334 -20.67 35.96 12.52
CA GLY A 334 -20.58 34.95 13.59
C GLY A 334 -20.33 33.50 13.10
N VAL A 335 -20.16 33.30 11.79
CA VAL A 335 -19.85 32.00 11.16
C VAL A 335 -18.38 31.63 11.36
N GLU A 336 -17.44 32.54 11.08
CA GLU A 336 -15.99 32.28 11.22
C GLU A 336 -15.63 31.97 12.68
N ALA A 337 -16.18 32.73 13.63
CA ALA A 337 -16.00 32.49 15.05
C ALA A 337 -16.50 31.10 15.51
N ARG A 338 -17.57 30.58 14.88
CA ARG A 338 -18.08 29.22 15.17
C ARG A 338 -17.22 28.13 14.55
N VAL A 339 -16.64 28.37 13.39
CA VAL A 339 -15.66 27.46 12.77
C VAL A 339 -14.41 27.36 13.66
N VAL A 340 -13.89 28.49 14.15
CA VAL A 340 -12.78 28.52 15.13
C VAL A 340 -13.14 27.72 16.38
N ALA A 341 -14.32 27.96 16.97
CA ALA A 341 -14.77 27.24 18.16
C ALA A 341 -14.89 25.73 17.92
N THR A 342 -15.37 25.33 16.73
CA THR A 342 -15.49 23.92 16.36
C THR A 342 -14.11 23.29 16.19
N LEU A 343 -13.18 23.96 15.52
CA LEU A 343 -11.79 23.47 15.37
C LEU A 343 -11.10 23.32 16.72
N LEU A 344 -11.23 24.30 17.63
CA LEU A 344 -10.71 24.20 18.99
C LEU A 344 -11.29 23.01 19.75
N THR A 345 -12.59 22.77 19.64
CA THR A 345 -13.27 21.65 20.28
C THR A 345 -12.77 20.31 19.73
N GLU A 346 -12.58 20.21 18.42
CA GLU A 346 -12.04 18.99 17.80
C GLU A 346 -10.57 18.76 18.16
N LEU A 347 -9.71 19.80 18.18
CA LEU A 347 -8.30 19.70 18.59
C LEU A 347 -8.15 19.27 20.05
N ASP A 348 -8.93 19.85 20.96
CA ASP A 348 -8.92 19.47 22.38
C ASP A 348 -9.45 18.04 22.57
N GLY A 349 -10.43 17.63 21.74
CA GLY A 349 -11.05 16.32 21.72
C GLY A 349 -10.35 15.27 20.84
N ILE A 350 -9.12 15.51 20.35
CA ILE A 350 -8.39 14.51 19.54
C ILE A 350 -8.20 13.21 20.32
N ASP A 351 -7.86 13.30 21.60
CA ASP A 351 -7.58 12.11 22.44
C ASP A 351 -8.85 11.32 22.80
N ALA A 352 -10.04 11.84 22.51
CA ALA A 352 -11.30 11.23 22.88
C ALA A 352 -11.73 10.18 21.83
N GLY A 353 -11.92 8.94 22.27
CA GLY A 353 -12.57 7.88 21.47
C GLY A 353 -11.64 6.88 20.77
N GLY A 354 -10.46 6.63 21.32
CA GLY A 354 -9.59 5.56 20.82
C GLY A 354 -10.15 4.15 21.11
N ALA A 355 -9.82 3.19 20.24
CA ALA A 355 -10.16 1.79 20.45
C ALA A 355 -9.20 1.17 21.47
N ASN A 356 -9.72 0.51 22.51
CA ASN A 356 -8.97 -0.20 23.55
C ASN A 356 -8.12 0.68 24.49
N ASP A 357 -8.69 1.75 25.07
CA ASP A 357 -8.04 2.64 26.06
C ASP A 357 -6.75 3.36 25.60
N GLU A 358 -6.33 3.20 24.34
CA GLU A 358 -5.22 3.96 23.74
C GLU A 358 -5.75 5.18 22.96
N PRO A 359 -5.18 6.38 23.15
CA PRO A 359 -5.60 7.57 22.40
C PRO A 359 -5.33 7.40 20.89
N PRO A 360 -6.24 7.88 20.02
CA PRO A 360 -6.07 7.77 18.58
C PRO A 360 -4.84 8.55 18.11
N ARG A 361 -4.10 7.97 17.17
CA ARG A 361 -2.82 8.49 16.67
C ARG A 361 -3.06 9.48 15.53
N ILE A 362 -3.41 10.70 15.89
CA ILE A 362 -3.75 11.77 14.95
C ILE A 362 -2.79 12.94 15.13
N VAL A 363 -2.21 13.42 14.02
CA VAL A 363 -1.37 14.62 13.99
C VAL A 363 -1.96 15.63 13.02
N VAL A 364 -2.11 16.88 13.45
CA VAL A 364 -2.63 17.97 12.62
C VAL A 364 -1.48 18.87 12.15
N VAL A 365 -1.35 19.06 10.84
CA VAL A 365 -0.36 19.96 10.24
C VAL A 365 -1.10 21.14 9.62
N ALA A 366 -0.91 22.33 10.16
CA ALA A 366 -1.51 23.56 9.65
C ALA A 366 -0.47 24.43 8.93
N THR A 367 -0.86 25.09 7.84
CA THR A 367 -0.02 26.07 7.14
C THR A 367 -0.61 27.47 7.24
N THR A 368 0.25 28.49 7.35
CA THR A 368 -0.17 29.89 7.28
C THR A 368 0.90 30.80 6.70
N ASN A 369 0.47 31.85 6.02
CA ASN A 369 1.36 32.94 5.60
C ASN A 369 1.37 34.09 6.61
N ARG A 370 0.41 34.13 7.55
CA ARG A 370 0.19 35.22 8.50
C ARG A 370 0.03 34.66 9.91
N PRO A 371 1.12 34.26 10.59
CA PRO A 371 1.05 33.69 11.94
C PRO A 371 0.46 34.65 12.98
N ASN A 372 0.54 35.96 12.72
CA ASN A 372 -0.04 37.00 13.56
C ASN A 372 -1.53 37.23 13.30
N ALA A 373 -2.10 36.71 12.21
CA ALA A 373 -3.53 36.87 11.88
C ALA A 373 -4.39 35.75 12.46
N ILE A 374 -3.81 34.67 12.98
CA ILE A 374 -4.54 33.52 13.54
C ILE A 374 -4.98 33.80 14.98
N ASP A 375 -6.14 33.26 15.39
CA ASP A 375 -6.59 33.26 16.80
C ASP A 375 -5.49 32.68 17.73
N PRO A 376 -4.99 33.45 18.72
CA PRO A 376 -3.96 32.99 19.66
C PRO A 376 -4.35 31.75 20.46
N ALA A 377 -5.64 31.45 20.59
CA ALA A 377 -6.12 30.25 21.25
C ALA A 377 -5.63 28.97 20.56
N LEU A 378 -5.46 28.97 19.24
CA LEU A 378 -4.99 27.81 18.47
C LEU A 378 -3.51 27.49 18.74
N ARG A 379 -2.72 28.48 19.13
CA ARG A 379 -1.27 28.38 19.39
C ARG A 379 -0.94 28.01 20.84
N ARG A 380 -1.94 27.70 21.66
CA ARG A 380 -1.73 27.29 23.05
C ARG A 380 -1.20 25.85 23.11
N PRO A 381 -0.40 25.49 24.12
CA PRO A 381 0.06 24.12 24.31
C PRO A 381 -1.11 23.13 24.39
N GLY A 382 -1.01 22.00 23.68
CA GLY A 382 -2.05 20.99 23.52
C GLY A 382 -2.92 21.14 22.26
N ARG A 383 -2.55 22.06 21.35
CA ARG A 383 -3.18 22.35 20.06
C ARG A 383 -2.09 22.43 19.00
N PHE A 384 -1.71 23.63 18.52
CA PHE A 384 -0.51 23.82 17.71
C PHE A 384 0.70 24.11 18.61
N ASP A 385 1.24 23.03 19.17
CA ASP A 385 2.31 23.04 20.18
C ASP A 385 3.67 23.39 19.58
N ARG A 386 3.84 23.07 18.29
CA ARG A 386 5.09 23.21 17.55
C ARG A 386 4.89 24.15 16.40
N GLU A 387 5.73 25.16 16.33
CA GLU A 387 5.74 26.12 15.24
C GLU A 387 7.07 26.04 14.51
N ILE A 388 7.02 25.98 13.18
CA ILE A 388 8.20 25.84 12.34
C ILE A 388 8.17 26.94 11.29
N GLU A 389 9.22 27.75 11.29
CA GLU A 389 9.42 28.82 10.32
C GLU A 389 10.02 28.26 9.03
N ILE A 390 9.36 28.58 7.90
CA ILE A 390 9.71 28.13 6.53
C ILE A 390 10.05 29.30 5.62
#